data_AF-A0A1X7U672-F1
#
_entry.id   AF-A0A1X7U672-F1
#
_cell.length_a   1.000
_cell.length_b   1.000
_cell.length_c   1.000
_cell.angle_alpha   90.00
_cell.angle_beta   90.00
_cell.angle_gamma   90.00
#
_symmetry.space_group_name_H-M   'P 1'
#
loop_
_entity.id
_entity.type
_entity.pdbx_description
1 polymer ?
#
loop_
_entity_poly.entity_id
_entity_poly.type
_entity_poly.pdbx_seq_one_letter_code
_entity_poly.pdbx_strand_id
1 'polypeptide(L)'
;MSYAVLEAFDVLRSAVSAILKDKGFTLPSEKAQRAKLCSERLLEWMEDNKQASEDFSFKLIVSLKSCCHHSRKVKPRTHRQRMWKNYYKYCCSNDLKSAWDTFLKASIGFNACPVFFLFVTKVTMNEVIKKYFFIPNGECFQQEVASLGYEEVNALRYSSGYVIHSLLKKVKRSNHPKKEELILCLQELKEKEGIESK
;
A
#
# COMPACT_ATOMS: atom_id res chain seq x y z
N MET A 1 -0.86 -31.34 -2.98
CA MET A 1 -1.08 -29.88 -3.09
C MET A 1 -0.39 -29.25 -1.91
N SER A 2 0.85 -28.80 -2.11
CA SER A 2 1.85 -28.67 -1.04
C SER A 2 1.93 -27.23 -0.52
N TYR A 3 1.94 -27.08 0.81
CA TYR A 3 2.36 -25.96 1.69
C TYR A 3 2.24 -24.49 1.22
N ALA A 4 2.62 -24.14 -0.02
CA ALA A 4 2.53 -22.80 -0.60
C ALA A 4 1.09 -22.25 -0.74
N VAL A 5 0.06 -23.11 -0.81
CA VAL A 5 -1.35 -22.69 -0.94
C VAL A 5 -1.94 -22.28 0.42
N LEU A 6 -1.67 -23.06 1.48
CA LEU A 6 -2.08 -22.73 2.85
C LEU A 6 -1.47 -21.39 3.32
N GLU A 7 -0.24 -21.10 2.92
CA GLU A 7 0.39 -19.81 3.21
C GLU A 7 -0.30 -18.61 2.55
N ALA A 8 -0.96 -18.79 1.41
CA ALA A 8 -1.55 -17.69 0.66
C ALA A 8 -2.78 -17.11 1.38
N PHE A 9 -3.67 -18.00 1.81
CA PHE A 9 -4.86 -17.64 2.58
C PHE A 9 -4.50 -16.97 3.89
N ASP A 10 -3.56 -17.52 4.65
CA ASP A 10 -3.16 -16.93 5.93
C ASP A 10 -2.52 -15.54 5.75
N VAL A 11 -1.75 -15.33 4.68
CA VAL A 11 -1.22 -14.00 4.35
C VAL A 11 -2.35 -13.02 4.04
N LEU A 12 -3.34 -13.41 3.24
CA LEU A 12 -4.48 -12.54 2.93
C LEU A 12 -5.30 -12.24 4.20
N ARG A 13 -5.66 -13.27 4.96
CA ARG A 13 -6.43 -13.15 6.20
C ARG A 13 -5.72 -12.25 7.21
N SER A 14 -4.42 -12.43 7.38
CA SER A 14 -3.58 -11.59 8.24
C SER A 14 -3.57 -10.13 7.75
N ALA A 15 -3.44 -9.90 6.44
CA ALA A 15 -3.46 -8.57 5.85
C ALA A 15 -4.81 -7.85 6.03
N VAL A 16 -5.93 -8.57 5.90
CA VAL A 16 -7.28 -8.04 6.16
C VAL A 16 -7.48 -7.75 7.65
N SER A 17 -7.04 -8.66 8.53
CA SER A 17 -7.08 -8.47 9.99
C SER A 17 -6.24 -7.28 10.46
N ALA A 18 -5.13 -6.98 9.77
CA ALA A 18 -4.28 -5.85 10.11
C ALA A 18 -5.02 -4.49 10.03
N ILE A 19 -6.03 -4.36 9.16
CA ILE A 19 -6.88 -3.15 9.09
C ILE A 19 -7.62 -2.92 10.41
N LEU A 20 -8.11 -3.98 11.06
CA LEU A 20 -8.86 -3.87 12.31
C LEU A 20 -7.98 -3.45 13.49
N LYS A 21 -6.68 -3.69 13.39
CA LYS A 21 -5.68 -3.38 14.43
C LYS A 21 -4.98 -2.04 14.21
N ASP A 22 -5.04 -1.49 13.01
CA ASP A 22 -4.32 -0.28 12.62
C ASP A 22 -5.07 0.99 13.03
N LYS A 23 -4.40 1.86 13.81
CA LYS A 23 -4.94 3.12 14.34
C LYS A 23 -5.34 4.11 13.24
N GLY A 24 -4.80 3.99 12.03
CA GLY A 24 -5.20 4.78 10.87
C GLY A 24 -6.65 4.53 10.45
N PHE A 25 -7.21 3.36 10.79
CA PHE A 25 -8.61 3.01 10.50
C PHE A 25 -9.58 3.30 11.66
N THR A 26 -9.09 3.77 12.81
CA THR A 26 -9.97 4.25 13.88
C THR A 26 -10.44 5.69 13.67
N LEU A 27 -9.97 6.35 12.61
CA LEU A 27 -10.39 7.70 12.25
C LEU A 27 -11.87 7.73 11.84
N PRO A 28 -12.64 8.78 12.19
CA PRO A 28 -14.06 8.91 11.85
C PRO A 28 -14.32 9.22 10.38
N SER A 29 -13.36 8.96 9.48
CA SER A 29 -13.55 9.18 8.05
C SER A 29 -14.41 8.07 7.43
N GLU A 30 -15.32 8.43 6.54
CA GLU A 30 -16.18 7.48 5.82
C GLU A 30 -15.36 6.38 5.13
N LYS A 31 -14.20 6.73 4.57
CA LYS A 31 -13.29 5.79 3.90
C LYS A 31 -12.70 4.77 4.88
N ALA A 32 -12.26 5.22 6.06
CA ALA A 32 -11.72 4.34 7.09
C ALA A 32 -12.78 3.41 7.67
N GLN A 33 -13.96 3.94 7.98
CA GLN A 33 -15.09 3.16 8.48
C GLN A 33 -15.56 2.11 7.46
N ARG A 34 -15.67 2.48 6.17
CA ARG A 34 -15.97 1.52 5.09
C ARG A 34 -14.92 0.43 4.96
N ALA A 35 -13.64 0.78 5.04
CA ALA A 35 -12.57 -0.22 4.99
C ALA A 35 -12.64 -1.19 6.17
N LYS A 36 -12.92 -0.69 7.38
CA LYS A 36 -13.09 -1.51 8.58
C LYS A 36 -14.29 -2.47 8.47
N LEU A 37 -15.45 -1.96 8.07
CA LEU A 37 -16.65 -2.78 7.85
C LEU A 37 -16.41 -3.84 6.76
N CYS A 38 -15.72 -3.46 5.67
CA CYS A 38 -15.34 -4.39 4.62
C CYS A 38 -14.42 -5.50 5.16
N SER A 39 -13.45 -5.16 6.01
CA SER A 39 -12.57 -6.15 6.66
C SER A 39 -13.35 -7.11 7.56
N GLU A 40 -14.25 -6.62 8.40
CA GLU A 40 -15.05 -7.44 9.32
C GLU A 40 -15.88 -8.47 8.54
N ARG A 41 -16.66 -8.00 7.56
CA ARG A 41 -17.51 -8.87 6.72
C ARG A 41 -16.71 -9.85 5.90
N LEU A 42 -15.57 -9.41 5.35
CA LEU A 42 -14.73 -10.28 4.54
C LEU A 42 -14.12 -11.39 5.40
N LEU A 43 -13.65 -11.08 6.62
CA LEU A 43 -13.11 -12.09 7.52
C LEU A 43 -14.16 -13.13 7.90
N GLU A 44 -15.38 -12.71 8.22
CA GLU A 44 -16.50 -13.62 8.49
C GLU A 44 -16.78 -14.52 7.27
N TRP A 45 -16.90 -13.94 6.08
CA TRP A 45 -17.12 -14.70 4.85
C TRP A 45 -15.99 -15.69 4.53
N MET A 46 -14.73 -15.32 4.81
CA MET A 46 -13.55 -16.13 4.54
C MET A 46 -13.50 -17.42 5.38
N GLU A 47 -14.07 -17.42 6.59
CA GLU A 47 -14.12 -18.62 7.44
C GLU A 47 -15.01 -19.70 6.82
N ASP A 48 -16.14 -19.32 6.20
CA ASP A 48 -17.05 -20.25 5.52
C ASP A 48 -16.63 -20.57 4.08
N ASN A 49 -15.84 -19.69 3.45
CA ASN A 49 -15.49 -19.75 2.01
C ASN A 49 -13.98 -19.87 1.79
N LYS A 50 -13.35 -20.79 2.51
CA LYS A 50 -11.89 -20.96 2.50
C LYS A 50 -11.30 -21.20 1.10
N GLN A 51 -11.89 -22.10 0.31
CA GLN A 51 -11.38 -22.44 -1.02
C GLN A 51 -11.38 -21.23 -1.98
N ALA A 52 -12.49 -20.51 -2.05
CA ALA A 52 -12.60 -19.32 -2.90
C ALA A 52 -11.61 -18.23 -2.46
N SER A 53 -11.40 -18.10 -1.14
CA SER A 53 -10.43 -17.19 -0.55
C SER A 53 -8.98 -17.60 -0.89
N GLU A 54 -8.67 -18.89 -0.84
CA GLU A 54 -7.38 -19.45 -1.24
C GLU A 54 -7.08 -19.17 -2.72
N ASP A 55 -8.04 -19.42 -3.61
CA ASP A 55 -7.89 -19.20 -5.04
C ASP A 55 -7.60 -17.72 -5.37
N PHE A 56 -8.32 -16.81 -4.72
CA PHE A 56 -8.07 -15.38 -4.87
C PHE A 56 -6.70 -14.98 -4.30
N SER A 57 -6.37 -15.45 -3.09
CA SER A 57 -5.08 -15.19 -2.43
C SER A 57 -3.92 -15.64 -3.29
N PHE A 58 -4.03 -16.84 -3.88
CA PHE A 58 -3.03 -17.39 -4.78
C PHE A 58 -2.83 -16.51 -6.01
N LYS A 59 -3.91 -16.12 -6.69
CA LYS A 59 -3.86 -15.22 -7.87
C LYS A 59 -3.21 -13.87 -7.53
N LEU A 60 -3.56 -13.29 -6.38
CA LEU A 60 -2.99 -12.04 -5.91
C LEU A 60 -1.48 -12.18 -5.65
N ILE A 61 -1.07 -13.22 -4.92
CA ILE A 61 0.33 -13.47 -4.60
C ILE A 61 1.15 -13.76 -5.86
N VAL A 62 0.63 -14.56 -6.81
CA VAL A 62 1.32 -14.81 -8.10
C VAL A 62 1.56 -13.51 -8.85
N SER A 63 0.56 -12.63 -8.89
CA SER A 63 0.67 -11.32 -9.52
C SER A 63 1.71 -10.42 -8.82
N LEU A 64 1.76 -10.43 -7.48
CA LEU A 64 2.76 -9.68 -6.70
C LEU A 64 4.18 -10.27 -6.85
N LYS A 65 4.32 -11.60 -6.91
CA LYS A 65 5.59 -12.28 -7.18
C LYS A 65 6.16 -11.89 -8.54
N SER A 66 5.31 -11.71 -9.55
CA SER A 66 5.74 -11.24 -10.87
C SER A 66 6.41 -9.86 -10.81
N CYS A 67 6.02 -9.00 -9.85
CA CYS A 67 6.65 -7.70 -9.64
C CYS A 67 8.08 -7.82 -9.08
N CYS A 68 8.38 -8.91 -8.37
CA CYS A 68 9.69 -9.21 -7.78
C CYS A 68 10.64 -9.93 -8.76
N HIS A 69 10.11 -10.53 -9.82
CA HIS A 69 10.88 -11.35 -10.73
C HIS A 69 11.65 -10.52 -11.78
N HIS A 70 12.93 -10.82 -11.97
CA HIS A 70 13.77 -10.22 -13.00
C HIS A 70 14.59 -11.30 -13.70
N SER A 71 14.57 -11.30 -15.04
CA SER A 71 15.24 -12.31 -15.87
C SER A 71 16.77 -12.18 -15.91
N ARG A 72 17.33 -11.04 -15.48
CA ARG A 72 18.78 -10.79 -15.49
C ARG A 72 19.26 -10.46 -14.09
N LYS A 73 20.52 -10.78 -13.77
CA LYS A 73 21.17 -10.33 -12.53
C LYS A 73 21.25 -8.80 -12.53
N VAL A 74 20.61 -8.16 -11.54
CA VAL A 74 20.60 -6.70 -11.35
C VAL A 74 21.20 -6.37 -9.99
N LYS A 75 21.92 -5.25 -9.87
CA LYS A 75 22.38 -4.74 -8.56
C LYS A 75 21.20 -4.59 -7.58
N PRO A 76 21.34 -4.92 -6.28
CA PRO A 76 20.24 -4.92 -5.31
C PRO A 76 19.46 -3.60 -5.23
N ARG A 77 20.14 -2.45 -5.26
CA ARG A 77 19.49 -1.13 -5.25
C ARG A 77 18.55 -0.94 -6.44
N THR A 78 19.01 -1.31 -7.63
CA THR A 78 18.23 -1.18 -8.87
C THR A 78 17.11 -2.22 -8.92
N HIS A 79 17.34 -3.43 -8.39
CA HIS A 79 16.31 -4.45 -8.20
C HIS A 79 15.17 -3.91 -7.34
N ARG A 80 15.47 -3.40 -6.14
CA ARG A 80 14.49 -2.79 -5.23
C ARG A 80 13.69 -1.68 -5.90
N GLN A 81 14.36 -0.75 -6.60
CA GLN A 81 13.68 0.35 -7.30
C GLN A 81 12.72 -0.16 -8.39
N ARG A 82 13.14 -1.16 -9.18
CA ARG A 82 12.31 -1.76 -10.24
C ARG A 82 11.12 -2.52 -9.67
N MET A 83 11.34 -3.29 -8.59
CA MET A 83 10.27 -3.99 -7.88
C MET A 83 9.18 -3.02 -7.42
N TRP A 84 9.56 -1.94 -6.71
CA TRP A 84 8.59 -0.93 -6.26
C TRP A 84 7.91 -0.21 -7.44
N LYS A 85 8.66 0.13 -8.49
CA LYS A 85 8.08 0.72 -9.70
C LYS A 85 7.02 -0.18 -10.35
N ASN A 86 7.30 -1.48 -10.47
CA ASN A 86 6.36 -2.45 -11.02
C ASN A 86 5.15 -2.64 -10.11
N TYR A 87 5.37 -2.74 -8.79
CA TYR A 87 4.31 -2.81 -7.80
C TYR A 87 3.36 -1.62 -7.88
N TYR A 88 3.88 -0.38 -7.92
CA TYR A 88 3.04 0.80 -8.04
C TYR A 88 2.30 0.86 -9.38
N LYS A 89 2.94 0.43 -10.48
CA LYS A 89 2.27 0.29 -11.77
C LYS A 89 1.12 -0.72 -11.69
N TYR A 90 1.33 -1.85 -11.01
CA TYR A 90 0.30 -2.87 -10.78
C TYR A 90 -0.84 -2.34 -9.88
N CYS A 91 -0.53 -1.60 -8.82
CA CYS A 91 -1.55 -0.98 -7.97
C CYS A 91 -2.46 0.01 -8.70
N CYS A 92 -1.91 0.67 -9.73
CA CYS A 92 -2.65 1.60 -10.58
C CYS A 92 -3.35 0.91 -11.76
N SER A 93 -3.13 -0.40 -12.00
CA SER A 93 -3.75 -1.10 -13.11
C SER A 93 -5.25 -1.30 -12.88
N ASN A 94 -6.02 -1.34 -13.97
CA ASN A 94 -7.43 -1.69 -13.90
C ASN A 94 -7.63 -3.17 -13.55
N ASP A 95 -6.65 -4.03 -13.87
CA ASP A 95 -6.71 -5.46 -13.61
C ASP A 95 -6.75 -5.78 -12.11
N LEU A 96 -5.96 -5.07 -11.29
CA LEU A 96 -6.01 -5.27 -9.84
C LEU A 96 -7.35 -4.79 -9.27
N LYS A 97 -7.83 -3.63 -9.72
CA LYS A 97 -9.10 -3.06 -9.26
C LYS A 97 -10.27 -3.99 -9.62
N SER A 98 -10.32 -4.46 -10.87
CA SER A 98 -11.38 -5.36 -11.33
C SER A 98 -11.33 -6.72 -10.63
N ALA A 99 -10.13 -7.24 -10.33
CA ALA A 99 -9.97 -8.47 -9.56
C ALA A 99 -10.55 -8.33 -8.14
N TRP A 100 -10.22 -7.24 -7.44
CA TRP A 100 -10.76 -6.94 -6.11
C TRP A 100 -12.27 -6.68 -6.16
N ASP A 101 -12.76 -5.88 -7.11
CA ASP A 101 -14.18 -5.59 -7.24
C ASP A 101 -14.99 -6.85 -7.52
N THR A 102 -14.49 -7.73 -8.39
CA THR A 102 -15.16 -9.01 -8.70
C THR A 102 -15.20 -9.90 -7.46
N PHE A 103 -14.07 -10.02 -6.76
CA PHE A 103 -13.97 -10.83 -5.55
C PHE A 103 -14.88 -10.32 -4.42
N LEU A 104 -14.89 -9.00 -4.18
CA LEU A 104 -15.66 -8.39 -3.09
C LEU A 104 -17.16 -8.35 -3.37
N LYS A 105 -17.56 -8.17 -4.64
CA LYS A 105 -18.96 -8.30 -5.04
C LYS A 105 -19.45 -9.74 -4.89
N ALA A 106 -18.63 -10.73 -5.27
CA ALA A 106 -18.99 -12.14 -5.17
C ALA A 106 -19.01 -12.66 -3.71
N SER A 107 -18.18 -12.08 -2.83
CA SER A 107 -18.10 -12.50 -1.42
C SER A 107 -19.13 -11.80 -0.54
N ILE A 108 -19.00 -10.48 -0.38
CA ILE A 108 -19.76 -9.71 0.61
C ILE A 108 -20.75 -8.73 -0.02
N GLY A 109 -20.87 -8.71 -1.35
CA GLY A 109 -21.77 -7.79 -2.08
C GLY A 109 -21.39 -6.31 -1.91
N PHE A 110 -20.13 -6.01 -1.59
CA PHE A 110 -19.68 -4.67 -1.21
C PHE A 110 -18.62 -4.15 -2.20
N ASN A 111 -18.66 -2.85 -2.49
CA ASN A 111 -17.58 -2.19 -3.23
C ASN A 111 -16.55 -1.66 -2.23
N ALA A 112 -15.31 -2.17 -2.28
CA ALA A 112 -14.26 -1.65 -1.40
C ALA A 112 -13.89 -0.21 -1.74
N CYS A 113 -13.55 0.53 -0.69
CA CYS A 113 -12.82 1.78 -0.84
C CYS A 113 -11.41 1.49 -1.39
N PRO A 114 -10.84 2.36 -2.26
CA PRO A 114 -9.44 2.23 -2.70
C PRO A 114 -8.42 2.08 -1.57
N VAL A 115 -8.69 2.67 -0.41
CA VAL A 115 -7.84 2.56 0.77
C VAL A 115 -7.73 1.11 1.24
N PHE A 116 -8.83 0.35 1.20
CA PHE A 116 -8.88 -1.04 1.65
C PHE A 116 -7.93 -1.92 0.81
N PHE A 117 -8.17 -2.03 -0.50
CA PHE A 117 -7.38 -2.98 -1.31
C PHE A 117 -5.93 -2.53 -1.46
N LEU A 118 -5.63 -1.21 -1.46
CA LEU A 118 -4.25 -0.72 -1.47
C LEU A 118 -3.51 -1.10 -0.19
N PHE A 119 -4.18 -0.99 0.97
CA PHE A 119 -3.60 -1.39 2.24
C PHE A 119 -3.36 -2.90 2.28
N VAL A 120 -4.38 -3.70 1.97
CA VAL A 120 -4.27 -5.18 1.97
C VAL A 120 -3.16 -5.61 1.01
N THR A 121 -3.17 -5.12 -0.22
CA THR A 121 -2.16 -5.47 -1.24
C THR A 121 -0.74 -5.06 -0.80
N LYS A 122 -0.59 -3.92 -0.12
CA LYS A 122 0.70 -3.48 0.45
C LYS A 122 1.19 -4.43 1.55
N VAL A 123 0.33 -4.82 2.47
CA VAL A 123 0.68 -5.77 3.54
C VAL A 123 1.05 -7.13 2.94
N THR A 124 0.26 -7.64 2.00
CA THR A 124 0.57 -8.88 1.26
C THR A 124 1.91 -8.78 0.53
N MET A 125 2.20 -7.66 -0.14
CA MET A 125 3.47 -7.44 -0.81
C MET A 125 4.66 -7.46 0.16
N ASN A 126 4.53 -6.86 1.34
CA ASN A 126 5.58 -6.90 2.36
C ASN A 126 5.86 -8.33 2.83
N GLU A 127 4.83 -9.16 3.01
CA GLU A 127 5.00 -10.58 3.34
C GLU A 127 5.66 -11.37 2.20
N VAL A 128 5.30 -11.10 0.95
CA VAL A 128 5.98 -11.67 -0.22
C VAL A 128 7.46 -11.26 -0.23
N ILE A 129 7.78 -10.00 0.03
CA ILE A 129 9.16 -9.51 0.07
C ILE A 129 9.95 -10.22 1.17
N LYS A 130 9.42 -10.34 2.39
CA LYS A 130 10.09 -11.04 3.50
C LYS A 130 10.46 -12.48 3.14
N LYS A 131 9.57 -13.18 2.41
CA LYS A 131 9.81 -14.56 1.97
C LYS A 131 10.81 -14.66 0.82
N TYR A 132 10.78 -13.73 -0.13
CA TYR A 132 11.64 -13.76 -1.33
C TYR A 132 13.03 -13.20 -1.11
N PHE A 133 13.13 -12.16 -0.29
CA PHE A 133 14.38 -11.52 0.07
C PHE A 133 14.68 -11.89 1.51
N PHE A 134 14.98 -13.17 1.72
CA PHE A 134 15.51 -13.63 3.00
C PHE A 134 16.78 -12.83 3.27
N ILE A 135 16.69 -11.85 4.17
CA ILE A 135 17.84 -11.26 4.82
C ILE A 135 18.13 -12.25 5.94
N PRO A 136 19.24 -13.01 5.90
CA PRO A 136 19.63 -13.82 7.05
C PRO A 136 19.58 -12.91 8.26
N ASN A 137 19.01 -13.39 9.36
CA ASN A 137 19.02 -12.70 10.64
C ASN A 137 20.47 -12.61 11.20
N GLY A 138 21.41 -12.07 10.42
CA GLY A 138 22.62 -11.48 10.95
C GLY A 138 22.17 -10.15 11.50
N GLU A 139 22.12 -10.08 12.83
CA GLU A 139 21.92 -8.87 13.60
C GLU A 139 20.96 -7.91 12.90
N CYS A 140 19.66 -8.15 13.09
CA CYS A 140 18.71 -7.05 12.95
C CYS A 140 19.24 -5.98 13.90
N PHE A 141 20.05 -5.06 13.39
CA PHE A 141 20.32 -3.81 14.06
C PHE A 141 18.92 -3.27 14.28
N GLN A 142 18.41 -3.45 15.49
CA GLN A 142 17.58 -2.47 16.14
C GLN A 142 18.48 -1.23 16.21
N GLN A 143 18.74 -0.64 15.04
CA GLN A 143 19.11 0.73 14.94
C GLN A 143 17.82 1.37 15.41
N GLU A 144 17.76 1.64 16.72
CA GLU A 144 16.85 2.64 17.25
C GLU A 144 16.90 3.74 16.20
N VAL A 145 15.75 3.96 15.55
CA VAL A 145 15.66 5.02 14.55
C VAL A 145 15.97 6.26 15.34
N ALA A 146 17.21 6.73 15.24
CA ALA A 146 17.69 7.84 16.02
C ALA A 146 16.67 8.95 15.80
N SER A 147 16.12 9.46 16.90
CA SER A 147 15.16 10.55 16.80
C SER A 147 15.83 11.66 16.01
N LEU A 148 15.25 12.01 14.87
CA LEU A 148 15.84 13.01 13.98
C LEU A 148 16.11 14.28 14.80
N GLY A 149 17.35 14.76 14.72
CA GLY A 149 17.72 16.02 15.33
C GLY A 149 16.91 17.17 14.75
N TYR A 150 16.88 18.30 15.45
CA TYR A 150 16.18 19.50 14.98
C TYR A 150 16.57 19.88 13.54
N GLU A 151 17.87 19.83 13.24
CA GLU A 151 18.39 20.15 11.90
C GLU A 151 17.92 19.16 10.84
N GLU A 152 17.88 17.86 11.16
CA GLU A 152 17.43 16.81 10.23
C GLU A 152 15.93 16.90 9.96
N VAL A 153 15.13 17.17 11.00
CA VAL A 153 13.70 17.45 10.87
C VAL A 153 13.48 18.69 10.00
N ASN A 154 14.25 19.75 10.22
CA ASN A 154 14.13 20.97 9.45
C ASN A 154 14.54 20.75 7.99
N ALA A 155 15.65 20.03 7.74
CA ALA A 155 16.09 19.64 6.40
C ALA A 155 15.04 18.78 5.68
N LEU A 156 14.38 17.86 6.39
CA LEU A 156 13.26 17.09 5.84
C LEU A 156 12.04 17.96 5.52
N ARG A 157 11.70 18.93 6.37
CA ARG A 157 10.62 19.89 6.08
C ARG A 157 10.94 20.72 4.84
N TYR A 158 12.14 21.29 4.76
CA TYR A 158 12.59 22.07 3.60
C TYR A 158 12.62 21.25 2.32
N SER A 159 13.22 20.06 2.34
CA SER A 159 13.27 19.19 1.17
C SER A 159 11.87 18.73 0.72
N SER A 160 10.98 18.39 1.66
CA SER A 160 9.59 18.04 1.36
C SER A 160 8.83 19.22 0.76
N GLY A 161 8.97 20.41 1.34
CA GLY A 161 8.38 21.64 0.84
C GLY A 161 8.89 21.98 -0.57
N TYR A 162 10.18 21.79 -0.82
CA TYR A 162 10.80 22.01 -2.13
C TYR A 162 10.25 21.07 -3.21
N VAL A 163 10.01 19.79 -2.86
CA VAL A 163 9.39 18.82 -3.78
C VAL A 163 7.98 19.26 -4.16
N ILE A 164 7.15 19.61 -3.18
CA ILE A 164 5.78 20.11 -3.41
C ILE A 164 5.80 21.38 -4.26
N HIS A 165 6.67 22.34 -3.93
CA HIS A 165 6.82 23.58 -4.68
C HIS A 165 7.26 23.33 -6.14
N SER A 166 8.21 22.42 -6.34
CA SER A 166 8.71 22.04 -7.66
C SER A 166 7.63 21.37 -8.50
N LEU A 167 6.83 20.48 -7.89
CA LEU A 167 5.69 19.85 -8.56
C LEU A 167 4.62 20.86 -8.92
N LEU A 168 4.26 21.77 -8.01
CA LEU A 168 3.30 22.84 -8.26
C LEU A 168 3.74 23.72 -9.45
N LYS A 169 5.03 24.09 -9.51
CA LYS A 169 5.60 24.87 -10.62
C LYS A 169 5.50 24.12 -11.95
N LYS A 170 5.71 22.81 -11.96
CA LYS A 170 5.56 21.95 -13.16
C LYS A 170 4.10 21.86 -13.60
N VAL A 171 3.17 21.62 -12.67
CA VAL A 171 1.73 21.53 -12.99
C VAL A 171 1.20 22.87 -13.51
N LYS A 172 1.58 23.99 -12.88
CA LYS A 172 1.21 25.34 -13.35
C LYS A 172 1.65 25.64 -14.78
N ARG A 173 2.77 25.06 -15.24
CA ARG A 173 3.30 25.19 -16.60
C ARG A 173 2.75 24.16 -17.58
N SER A 174 2.03 23.15 -17.10
CA SER A 174 1.48 22.08 -17.96
C SER A 174 0.13 22.48 -18.56
N ASN A 175 -0.21 21.87 -19.69
CA ASN A 175 -1.53 21.93 -20.33
C ASN A 175 -2.39 20.71 -19.94
N HIS A 176 -2.21 20.17 -18.74
CA HIS A 176 -2.91 18.96 -18.31
C HIS A 176 -4.42 19.22 -18.18
N PRO A 177 -5.31 18.33 -18.64
CA PRO A 177 -6.76 18.55 -18.62
C PRO A 177 -7.33 18.75 -17.22
N LYS A 178 -6.67 18.17 -16.20
CA LYS A 178 -7.03 18.29 -14.77
C LYS A 178 -6.09 19.24 -13.99
N LYS A 179 -5.52 20.25 -14.66
CA LYS A 179 -4.53 21.14 -14.06
C LYS A 179 -5.01 21.78 -12.76
N GLU A 180 -6.23 22.32 -12.76
CA GLU A 180 -6.79 23.01 -11.59
C GLU A 180 -7.02 22.06 -10.41
N GLU A 181 -7.58 20.86 -10.66
CA GLU A 181 -7.74 19.83 -9.61
C GLU A 181 -6.40 19.44 -8.98
N LEU A 182 -5.37 19.26 -9.81
CA LEU A 182 -4.02 18.92 -9.34
C LEU A 182 -3.38 20.05 -8.54
N ILE A 183 -3.62 21.31 -8.92
CA ILE A 183 -3.15 22.47 -8.16
C ILE A 183 -3.80 22.50 -6.78
N LEU A 184 -5.12 22.28 -6.70
CA LEU A 184 -5.84 22.22 -5.43
C LEU A 184 -5.29 21.13 -4.51
N CYS A 185 -5.11 19.90 -5.01
CA CYS A 185 -4.52 18.82 -4.22
C CYS A 185 -3.09 19.16 -3.73
N LEU A 186 -2.29 19.82 -4.55
CA LEU A 186 -0.93 20.23 -4.17
C LEU A 186 -0.92 21.39 -3.18
N GLN A 187 -1.94 22.26 -3.19
CA GLN A 187 -2.12 23.34 -2.20
C GLN A 187 -2.57 22.80 -0.85
N GLU A 188 -3.49 21.83 -0.82
CA GLU A 188 -3.89 21.14 0.43
C GLU A 188 -2.68 20.45 1.09
N LEU A 189 -1.75 19.91 0.30
CA LEU A 189 -0.51 19.34 0.81
C LEU A 189 0.50 20.37 1.30
N LYS A 190 0.36 21.64 0.90
CA LYS A 190 1.23 22.75 1.28
C LYS A 190 0.78 23.40 2.61
N GLU A 191 -0.49 23.26 3.00
CA GLU A 191 -1.09 24.01 4.11
C GLU A 191 -1.52 23.13 5.29
N LYS A 192 -0.63 23.03 6.29
CA LYS A 192 -0.91 23.04 7.74
C LYS A 192 0.22 23.72 8.53
N GLU A 193 0.83 24.78 7.98
CA GLU A 193 1.79 25.62 8.72
C GLU A 193 1.09 26.83 9.35
N GLY A 194 0.16 26.53 10.27
CA GLY A 194 -0.59 27.52 11.02
C GLY A 194 -1.09 26.91 12.33
N ILE A 195 -0.17 26.48 13.18
CA ILE A 195 -0.47 26.38 14.62
C ILE A 195 0.23 27.56 15.26
N GLU A 196 -0.62 28.45 15.76
CA GLU A 196 -0.37 29.64 16.56
C GLU A 196 0.82 29.46 17.50
N SER A 197 1.91 30.20 17.24
CA SER A 197 2.86 30.55 18.28
C SER A 197 2.18 31.59 19.18
N LYS A 198 1.72 31.15 20.36
CA LYS A 198 1.56 32.04 21.52
C LYS A 198 2.92 32.35 22.11
#